data_AF-A0AAU8Y191-F1
#
_entry.id   AF-A0AAU8Y191-F1
#
_cell.length_a   1.000
_cell.length_b   1.000
_cell.length_c   1.000
_cell.angle_alpha   90.00
_cell.angle_beta   90.00
_cell.angle_gamma   90.00
#
_symmetry.space_group_name_H-M   'P 1'
#
loop_
_entity.id
_entity.type
_entity.pdbx_description
1 polymer ?
#
loop_
_entity_poly.entity_id
_entity_poly.type
_entity_poly.pdbx_seq_one_letter_code
_entity_poly.pdbx_strand_id
1 'polypeptide(L)'
;MNISDVAKKTGLTSKTIRFYEEKALITAPIRSDNGYRHYSARHVEELTLLRQARQVGFNLDECRELVALFNDPARHSADVKARTLQKVAEIERHISELGEMRQRLLALADQCPGDEGAECPIINNLAGCCHQVTAAK
;
A
#
# COMPACT_ATOMS: atom_id res chain seq x y z
N MET A 1 -26.08 -11.25 -7.60
CA MET A 1 -25.97 -10.51 -6.32
C MET A 1 -25.95 -9.02 -6.59
N ASN A 2 -26.57 -8.21 -5.73
CA ASN A 2 -26.46 -6.75 -5.85
C ASN A 2 -25.15 -6.25 -5.20
N ILE A 3 -24.85 -4.96 -5.35
CA ILE A 3 -23.60 -4.38 -4.82
C ILE A 3 -23.51 -4.44 -3.28
N SER A 4 -24.63 -4.32 -2.58
CA SER A 4 -24.69 -4.37 -1.12
C SER A 4 -24.40 -5.77 -0.59
N ASP A 5 -24.84 -6.81 -1.30
CA ASP A 5 -24.52 -8.20 -0.97
C ASP A 5 -23.02 -8.46 -1.13
N VAL A 6 -22.43 -7.97 -2.21
CA VAL A 6 -20.99 -8.10 -2.48
C VAL A 6 -20.16 -7.33 -1.46
N ALA A 7 -20.59 -6.12 -1.09
CA ALA A 7 -19.94 -5.32 -0.05
C ALA A 7 -19.87 -6.08 1.28
N LYS A 8 -20.98 -6.70 1.70
CA LYS A 8 -21.02 -7.53 2.92
C LYS A 8 -20.09 -8.75 2.84
N LYS A 9 -20.05 -9.44 1.70
CA LYS A 9 -19.23 -10.64 1.51
C LYS A 9 -17.72 -10.35 1.44
N THR A 10 -17.35 -9.24 0.81
CA THR A 10 -15.95 -8.88 0.57
C THR A 10 -15.37 -7.98 1.65
N GLY A 11 -16.22 -7.34 2.46
CA GLY A 11 -15.81 -6.29 3.41
C GLY A 11 -15.38 -4.99 2.73
N LEU A 12 -15.66 -4.82 1.42
CA LEU A 12 -15.42 -3.58 0.69
C LEU A 12 -16.64 -2.68 0.75
N THR A 13 -16.43 -1.37 0.63
CA THR A 13 -17.56 -0.43 0.47
C THR A 13 -18.10 -0.48 -0.96
N SER A 14 -19.39 -0.18 -1.14
CA SER A 14 -19.99 -0.04 -2.48
C SER A 14 -19.28 1.02 -3.34
N LYS A 15 -18.69 2.06 -2.71
CA LYS A 15 -17.87 3.06 -3.41
C LYS A 15 -16.58 2.43 -3.96
N THR A 16 -15.90 1.63 -3.13
CA THR A 16 -14.67 0.92 -3.53
C THR A 16 -14.92 -0.08 -4.65
N ILE A 17 -16.03 -0.83 -4.59
CA ILE A 17 -16.38 -1.80 -5.64
C ILE A 17 -16.59 -1.09 -6.98
N ARG A 18 -17.34 0.02 -6.99
CA ARG A 18 -17.53 0.83 -8.21
C ARG A 18 -16.21 1.42 -8.73
N PHE A 19 -15.34 1.86 -7.82
CA PHE A 19 -14.02 2.37 -8.19
C PHE A 19 -13.16 1.28 -8.84
N TYR A 20 -13.17 0.04 -8.34
CA TYR A 20 -12.44 -1.07 -8.96
C TYR A 20 -13.02 -1.47 -10.32
N GLU A 21 -14.35 -1.44 -10.47
CA GLU A 21 -15.01 -1.60 -11.77
C GLU A 21 -14.58 -0.49 -12.75
N GLU A 22 -14.63 0.78 -12.34
CA GLU A 22 -14.25 1.94 -13.17
C GLU A 22 -12.78 1.88 -13.60
N LYS A 23 -11.91 1.39 -12.72
CA LYS A 23 -10.49 1.16 -13.03
C LYS A 23 -10.26 -0.14 -13.79
N ALA A 24 -11.29 -0.88 -14.19
CA ALA A 24 -11.21 -2.16 -14.89
C ALA A 24 -10.32 -3.19 -14.17
N LEU A 25 -10.34 -3.20 -12.84
CA LEU A 25 -9.60 -4.14 -12.00
C LEU A 25 -10.35 -5.45 -11.77
N ILE A 26 -11.64 -5.47 -12.06
CA ILE A 26 -12.50 -6.65 -12.02
C ILE A 26 -13.18 -6.84 -13.37
N THR A 27 -13.67 -8.04 -13.62
CA THR A 27 -14.54 -8.29 -14.77
C THR A 27 -15.80 -7.43 -14.64
N ALA A 28 -16.23 -6.81 -15.75
CA ALA A 28 -17.39 -5.94 -15.75
C ALA A 28 -18.68 -6.74 -15.43
N PRO A 29 -19.46 -6.36 -14.40
CA PRO A 29 -20.68 -7.07 -14.07
C PRO A 29 -21.75 -6.86 -15.15
N ILE A 30 -22.51 -7.91 -15.42
CA ILE A 30 -23.69 -7.85 -16.29
C ILE A 30 -24.72 -6.91 -15.67
N ARG A 31 -25.46 -6.17 -16.49
CA ARG A 31 -26.61 -5.40 -16.03
C ARG A 31 -27.88 -6.22 -16.19
N SER A 32 -28.70 -6.26 -15.16
CA SER A 32 -30.06 -6.78 -15.21
C SER A 32 -30.95 -5.89 -16.09
N ASP A 33 -32.12 -6.39 -16.51
CA ASP A 33 -33.07 -5.67 -17.37
C ASP A 33 -33.53 -4.32 -16.80
N ASN A 34 -33.51 -4.19 -15.47
CA ASN A 34 -33.81 -2.96 -14.73
C ASN A 34 -32.60 -2.01 -14.60
N GLY A 35 -31.49 -2.28 -15.28
CA GLY A 35 -30.27 -1.45 -15.29
C GLY A 35 -29.34 -1.64 -14.09
N TYR A 36 -29.70 -2.47 -13.11
CA TYR A 36 -28.87 -2.71 -11.93
C TYR A 36 -27.70 -3.66 -12.24
N ARG A 37 -26.56 -3.45 -11.56
CA ARG A 37 -25.39 -4.33 -11.66
C ARG A 37 -25.67 -5.67 -10.99
N HIS A 38 -25.42 -6.75 -11.72
CA HIS A 38 -25.51 -8.11 -11.23
C HIS A 38 -24.11 -8.73 -11.11
N TYR A 39 -23.69 -8.99 -9.87
CA TYR A 39 -22.41 -9.62 -9.57
C TYR A 39 -22.56 -11.13 -9.39
N SER A 40 -21.66 -11.90 -10.02
CA SER A 40 -21.53 -13.35 -9.88
C SER A 40 -20.63 -13.71 -8.69
N ALA A 41 -20.55 -15.01 -8.36
CA ALA A 41 -19.57 -15.51 -7.39
C ALA A 41 -18.13 -15.18 -7.80
N ARG A 42 -17.83 -15.21 -9.10
CA ARG A 42 -16.51 -14.87 -9.64
C ARG A 42 -16.08 -13.45 -9.27
N HIS A 43 -16.98 -12.47 -9.38
CA HIS A 43 -16.65 -11.10 -8.96
C HIS A 43 -16.34 -11.00 -7.46
N VAL A 44 -16.98 -11.81 -6.62
CA VAL A 44 -16.67 -11.84 -5.18
C VAL A 44 -15.25 -12.36 -4.96
N GLU A 45 -14.82 -13.39 -5.69
CA GLU A 45 -13.46 -13.90 -5.63
C GLU A 45 -12.43 -12.86 -6.10
N GLU A 46 -12.65 -12.22 -7.25
CA GLU A 46 -11.78 -11.14 -7.77
C GLU A 46 -11.64 -9.98 -6.77
N LEU A 47 -12.76 -9.52 -6.22
CA LEU A 47 -12.78 -8.43 -5.22
C LEU A 47 -12.13 -8.85 -3.91
N THR A 48 -12.25 -10.11 -3.51
CA THR A 48 -11.57 -10.64 -2.32
C THR A 48 -10.07 -10.69 -2.55
N LEU A 49 -9.62 -11.18 -3.71
CA LEU A 49 -8.21 -11.15 -4.11
C LEU A 49 -7.66 -9.72 -4.08
N LEU A 50 -8.37 -8.76 -4.69
CA LEU A 50 -8.00 -7.34 -4.68
C LEU A 50 -7.85 -6.80 -3.27
N ARG A 51 -8.81 -7.08 -2.38
CA ARG A 51 -8.74 -6.63 -0.99
C ARG A 51 -7.51 -7.18 -0.29
N GLN A 52 -7.24 -8.47 -0.41
CA GLN A 52 -6.11 -9.12 0.24
C GLN A 52 -4.78 -8.62 -0.33
N ALA A 53 -4.67 -8.49 -1.66
CA ALA A 53 -3.49 -7.97 -2.32
C ALA A 53 -3.17 -6.54 -1.87
N ARG A 54 -4.18 -5.67 -1.76
CA ARG A 54 -4.01 -4.31 -1.22
C ARG A 54 -3.57 -4.29 0.25
N GLN A 55 -4.02 -5.25 1.06
CA GLN A 55 -3.61 -5.35 2.48
C GLN A 55 -2.15 -5.74 2.65
N VAL A 56 -1.56 -6.46 1.70
CA VAL A 56 -0.14 -6.88 1.75
C VAL A 56 0.78 -6.00 0.91
N GLY A 57 0.30 -4.83 0.46
CA GLY A 57 1.15 -3.81 -0.17
C GLY A 57 1.24 -3.85 -1.70
N PHE A 58 0.45 -4.69 -2.39
CA PHE A 58 0.35 -4.57 -3.85
C PHE A 58 -0.37 -3.27 -4.22
N ASN A 59 0.14 -2.54 -5.20
CA ASN A 59 -0.51 -1.36 -5.77
C ASN A 59 -1.62 -1.76 -6.76
N LEU A 60 -2.34 -0.79 -7.32
CA LEU A 60 -3.48 -1.08 -8.20
C LEU A 60 -3.08 -1.75 -9.51
N ASP A 61 -1.90 -1.43 -10.06
CA ASP A 61 -1.42 -2.01 -11.32
C ASP A 61 -0.97 -3.46 -11.11
N GLU A 62 -0.26 -3.75 -10.03
CA GLU A 62 0.11 -5.12 -9.67
C GLU A 62 -1.14 -5.97 -9.35
N CYS A 63 -2.11 -5.37 -8.66
CA CYS A 63 -3.40 -6.01 -8.42
C CYS A 63 -4.12 -6.36 -9.73
N ARG A 64 -4.05 -5.52 -10.77
CA ARG A 64 -4.61 -5.81 -12.09
C ARG A 64 -3.98 -7.06 -12.68
N GLU A 65 -2.66 -7.17 -12.61
CA GLU A 65 -1.92 -8.31 -13.13
C GLU A 65 -2.24 -9.59 -12.35
N LEU A 66 -2.40 -9.50 -11.02
CA LEU A 66 -2.83 -10.63 -10.19
C LEU A 66 -4.25 -11.09 -10.53
N VAL A 67 -5.19 -10.17 -10.79
CA VAL A 67 -6.55 -10.53 -11.22
C VAL A 67 -6.54 -11.13 -12.63
N ALA A 68 -5.72 -10.60 -13.54
CA ALA A 68 -5.56 -11.17 -14.87
C ALA A 68 -5.03 -12.61 -14.80
N LEU A 69 -3.97 -12.85 -14.02
CA LEU A 69 -3.47 -14.19 -13.76
C LEU A 69 -4.54 -15.07 -13.13
N PHE A 70 -5.28 -14.57 -12.12
CA PHE A 70 -6.35 -15.32 -11.48
C PHE A 70 -7.43 -15.79 -12.45
N ASN A 71 -7.75 -14.96 -13.46
CA ASN A 71 -8.72 -15.24 -14.52
C ASN A 71 -8.17 -16.12 -15.65
N ASP A 72 -6.87 -16.32 -15.73
CA ASP A 72 -6.24 -17.17 -16.74
C ASP A 72 -6.19 -18.65 -16.27
N PRO A 73 -6.89 -19.57 -16.96
CA PRO A 73 -6.82 -21.00 -16.66
C PRO A 73 -5.47 -21.63 -17.01
N ALA A 74 -4.71 -21.02 -17.93
CA ALA A 74 -3.39 -21.50 -18.36
C ALA A 74 -2.23 -20.87 -17.58
N ARG A 75 -2.52 -20.05 -16.55
CA ARG A 75 -1.49 -19.38 -15.74
C ARG A 75 -0.47 -20.36 -15.18
N HIS A 76 0.77 -19.90 -15.04
CA HIS A 76 1.79 -20.64 -14.30
C HIS A 76 1.91 -20.11 -12.88
N SER A 77 1.97 -21.01 -11.91
CA SER A 77 2.21 -20.65 -10.49
C SER A 77 3.56 -19.96 -10.29
N ALA A 78 4.52 -20.19 -11.21
CA ALA A 78 5.81 -19.51 -11.24
C ALA A 78 5.68 -17.99 -11.40
N ASP A 79 4.78 -17.51 -12.25
CA ASP A 79 4.58 -16.07 -12.50
C ASP A 79 4.03 -15.37 -11.25
N VAL A 80 3.07 -16.01 -10.58
CA VAL A 80 2.51 -15.51 -9.31
C VAL A 80 3.60 -15.44 -8.25
N LYS A 81 4.41 -16.51 -8.11
CA LYS A 81 5.52 -16.56 -7.15
C LYS A 81 6.56 -15.47 -7.43
N ALA A 82 6.92 -15.25 -8.69
CA ALA A 82 7.87 -14.21 -9.07
C ALA A 82 7.39 -12.81 -8.66
N ARG A 83 6.11 -12.49 -8.90
CA ARG A 83 5.50 -11.22 -8.49
C ARG A 83 5.45 -11.05 -6.98
N THR A 84 5.14 -12.12 -6.25
CA THR A 84 5.17 -12.09 -4.78
C THR A 84 6.59 -11.82 -4.26
N LEU A 85 7.60 -12.49 -4.79
CA LEU A 85 9.00 -12.28 -4.39
C LEU A 85 9.50 -10.88 -4.75
N GLN A 86 9.06 -10.32 -5.88
CA GLN A 86 9.35 -8.93 -6.22
C GLN A 86 8.75 -7.95 -5.19
N LYS A 87 7.52 -8.18 -4.75
CA LYS A 87 6.90 -7.37 -3.69
C LYS A 87 7.65 -7.51 -2.35
N VAL A 88 8.10 -8.72 -2.01
CA VAL A 88 8.94 -8.94 -0.82
C VAL A 88 10.22 -8.12 -0.91
N ALA A 89 10.94 -8.17 -2.03
CA ALA A 89 12.16 -7.40 -2.21
C ALA A 89 11.94 -5.87 -2.13
N GLU A 90 10.80 -5.38 -2.66
CA GLU A 90 10.43 -3.97 -2.51
C GLU A 90 10.19 -3.58 -1.05
N ILE A 91 9.47 -4.42 -0.30
CA ILE A 91 9.21 -4.22 1.13
C ILE A 91 10.51 -4.23 1.92
N GLU A 92 11.42 -5.19 1.66
CA GLU A 92 12.72 -5.29 2.32
C GLU A 92 13.56 -4.03 2.10
N ARG A 93 13.58 -3.52 0.87
CA ARG A 93 14.25 -2.24 0.57
C ARG A 93 13.64 -1.10 1.37
N HIS A 94 12.31 -1.00 1.43
CA HIS A 94 11.64 0.05 2.19
C HIS A 94 11.89 -0.06 3.70
N ILE A 95 11.98 -1.28 4.24
CA ILE A 95 12.37 -1.53 5.63
C ILE A 95 13.79 -1.03 5.87
N SER A 96 14.72 -1.29 4.95
CA SER A 96 16.11 -0.81 5.06
C SER A 96 16.16 0.72 5.09
N GLU A 97 15.49 1.38 4.15
CA GLU A 97 15.40 2.85 4.06
C GLU A 97 14.80 3.46 5.34
N LEU A 98 13.67 2.91 5.82
CA LEU A 98 13.05 3.34 7.08
C LEU A 98 13.95 3.07 8.29
N GLY A 99 14.70 1.97 8.28
CA GLY A 99 15.69 1.63 9.30
C GLY A 99 16.80 2.68 9.38
N GLU A 100 17.36 3.08 8.24
CA GLU A 100 18.38 4.13 8.17
C GLU A 100 17.85 5.49 8.66
N MET A 101 16.65 5.87 8.20
CA MET A 101 16.00 7.11 8.67
C MET A 101 15.78 7.10 10.19
N ARG A 102 15.31 5.98 10.73
CA ARG A 102 15.12 5.80 12.18
C ARG A 102 16.44 5.95 12.93
N GLN A 103 17.51 5.32 12.47
CA GLN A 103 18.83 5.43 13.12
C GLN A 103 19.34 6.88 13.10
N ARG A 104 19.15 7.59 11.99
CA ARG A 104 19.51 9.01 11.89
C ARG A 104 18.72 9.87 12.89
N LEU A 105 17.41 9.64 13.01
CA LEU A 105 16.57 10.37 13.96
C LEU A 105 16.97 10.10 15.42
N LEU A 106 17.31 8.84 15.76
CA LEU A 106 17.80 8.50 17.10
C LEU A 106 19.13 9.19 17.40
N ALA A 107 20.08 9.17 16.47
CA ALA A 107 21.37 9.84 16.66
C ALA A 107 21.23 11.36 16.82
N LEU A 108 20.24 11.99 16.18
CA LEU A 108 19.92 13.40 16.39
C LEU A 108 19.29 13.64 17.77
N ALA A 109 18.38 12.78 18.19
CA ALA A 109 17.73 12.87 19.49
C ALA A 109 18.73 12.69 20.64
N ASP A 110 19.68 11.76 20.54
CA ASP A 110 20.71 11.51 21.54
C ASP A 110 21.65 12.72 21.75
N GLN A 111 21.81 13.57 20.74
CA GLN A 111 22.58 14.81 20.84
C GLN A 111 21.80 15.96 21.47
N CYS A 112 20.49 15.85 21.61
CA CYS A 112 19.64 16.90 22.15
C CYS A 112 19.52 16.77 23.67
N PRO A 113 19.75 17.84 24.45
CA PRO A 113 19.58 17.79 25.90
C PRO A 113 18.12 17.57 26.32
N GLY A 114 17.15 17.98 25.48
CA GLY A 114 15.73 17.79 25.74
C GLY A 114 15.20 18.58 26.94
N ASP A 115 15.79 19.74 27.23
CA ASP A 115 15.42 20.63 28.34
C ASP A 115 14.61 21.85 27.85
N GLU A 116 14.35 22.82 28.74
CA GLU A 116 13.63 24.06 28.41
C GLU A 116 14.51 25.11 27.68
N GLY A 117 15.76 24.75 27.34
CA GLY A 117 16.68 25.64 26.63
C GLY A 117 16.34 25.82 25.15
N ALA A 118 16.86 26.90 24.55
CA ALA A 118 16.68 27.19 23.13
C ALA A 118 17.73 26.52 22.21
N GLU A 119 18.82 26.00 22.80
CA GLU A 119 19.90 25.33 22.08
C GLU A 119 19.47 23.93 21.64
N CYS A 120 19.24 23.74 20.33
CA CYS A 120 18.74 22.48 19.79
C CYS A 120 19.67 21.91 18.71
N PRO A 121 20.55 20.96 19.06
CA PRO A 121 21.44 20.28 18.11
C PRO A 121 20.70 19.58 16.96
N ILE A 122 19.45 19.14 17.17
CA ILE A 122 18.62 18.54 16.11
C ILE A 122 18.37 19.54 14.99
N ILE A 123 17.87 20.74 15.32
CA ILE A 123 17.56 21.78 14.32
C ILE A 123 18.85 22.23 13.65
N ASN A 124 19.93 22.44 14.41
CA ASN A 124 21.23 22.84 13.86
C ASN A 124 21.76 21.83 12.83
N ASN A 125 21.71 20.53 13.16
CA ASN A 125 22.12 19.46 12.23
C ASN A 125 21.22 19.36 10.99
N LEU A 126 19.90 19.45 11.16
CA LEU A 126 18.95 19.36 10.03
C LEU A 126 19.01 20.57 9.10
N ALA A 127 19.20 21.77 9.66
CA ALA A 127 19.33 23.00 8.90
C ALA A 127 20.71 23.12 8.20
N GLY A 128 21.67 22.23 8.52
CA GLY A 128 23.06 22.38 8.07
C GLY A 128 23.74 23.62 8.65
N CYS A 129 23.16 24.21 9.71
CA CYS A 129 23.69 25.40 10.35
C CYS A 129 24.81 24.99 11.29
N CYS A 130 26.03 25.01 10.79
CA CYS A 130 27.24 24.99 11.59
C CYS A 130 27.36 26.31 12.37
N HIS A 131 26.54 26.53 13.42
CA HIS A 131 26.95 27.45 14.46
C HIS A 131 28.04 26.74 15.28
N GLN A 132 29.28 26.87 14.81
CA GLN A 132 30.43 26.81 15.69
C GLN A 132 30.27 27.96 16.67
N VAL A 133 29.57 27.73 17.78
CA VAL A 133 29.77 28.55 18.97
C VAL A 133 31.14 28.15 19.49
N THR A 134 32.16 28.77 18.92
CA THR A 134 33.49 28.82 19.52
C THR A 134 33.32 29.32 20.95
N ALA A 135 33.78 28.52 21.90
CA ALA A 135 33.91 28.88 23.30
C ALA A 135 34.49 30.29 23.46
N ALA A 136 33.74 31.17 24.12
CA ALA A 136 34.29 32.39 24.70
C ALA A 136 34.61 32.09 26.17
N LYS A 137 35.86 32.41 26.50
CA LYS A 137 36.62 32.18 27.72
C LYS A 137 36.04 32.87 28.96
#